data_AF-A0A8T5MLH3-F1
#
_entry.id   AF-A0A8T5MLH3-F1
#
_cell.length_a   1.000
_cell.length_b   1.000
_cell.length_c   1.000
_cell.angle_alpha   90.00
_cell.angle_beta   90.00
_cell.angle_gamma   90.00
#
_symmetry.space_group_name_H-M   'P 1'
#
loop_
_entity.id
_entity.type
_entity.pdbx_description
1 polymer ?
#
loop_
_entity_poly.entity_id
_entity_poly.type
_entity_poly.pdbx_seq_one_letter_code
_entity_poly.pdbx_strand_id
1 'polypeptide(L)'
;MDPISHYMISWLAGRRLHLEKKVFRVFLLSSLIPDVDVLLLLLGKDAVMNYHGTFTHSIFVVPIFAVIIALTLGNNFKKTVPWALLGVYLHVTIDSLINTAMIFKAGNPCLWPLSSAKCLLIY
;
A
#
# COMPACT_ATOMS: atom_id res chain seq x y z
N MET A 1 7.08 4.95 -3.89
CA MET A 1 7.04 3.53 -4.29
C MET A 1 8.44 2.96 -4.45
N ASP A 2 8.79 2.04 -3.55
CA ASP A 2 9.93 1.13 -3.70
C ASP A 2 9.44 -0.32 -3.51
N PRO A 3 9.09 -1.02 -4.61
CA PRO A 3 8.55 -2.38 -4.54
C PRO A 3 9.50 -3.38 -3.88
N ILE A 4 10.82 -3.11 -3.92
CA ILE A 4 11.82 -4.01 -3.33
C ILE A 4 11.74 -3.95 -1.81
N SER A 5 11.73 -2.75 -1.22
CA SER A 5 11.55 -2.59 0.22
C SER A 5 10.20 -3.12 0.70
N HIS A 6 9.12 -2.84 -0.04
CA HIS A 6 7.80 -3.40 0.26
C HIS A 6 7.82 -4.93 0.28
N TYR A 7 8.44 -5.55 -0.74
CA TYR A 7 8.57 -7.01 -0.81
C TYR A 7 9.35 -7.55 0.38
N MET A 8 10.52 -6.98 0.69
CA MET A 8 11.39 -7.50 1.75
C MET A 8 10.74 -7.40 3.12
N ILE A 9 10.16 -6.25 3.46
CA ILE A 9 9.52 -6.03 4.76
C ILE A 9 8.28 -6.91 4.90
N SER A 10 7.41 -6.95 3.88
CA SER A 10 6.22 -7.80 3.91
C SER A 10 6.58 -9.28 3.91
N TRP A 11 7.59 -9.72 3.17
CA TRP A 11 8.03 -11.11 3.21
C TRP A 11 8.50 -11.48 4.63
N LEU A 12 9.33 -10.65 5.25
CA LEU A 12 9.81 -10.87 6.61
C LEU A 12 8.66 -10.89 7.63
N ALA A 13 7.76 -9.91 7.56
CA ALA A 13 6.59 -9.82 8.44
C ALA A 13 5.70 -11.06 8.31
N GLY A 14 5.37 -11.48 7.09
CA GLY A 14 4.53 -12.66 6.86
C GLY A 14 5.18 -13.96 7.34
N ARG A 15 6.51 -14.07 7.28
CA ARG A 15 7.26 -15.22 7.83
C ARG A 15 7.24 -15.23 9.35
N ARG A 16 7.41 -14.06 9.98
CA ARG A 16 7.34 -13.88 11.44
C ARG A 16 5.95 -14.18 12.01
N LEU A 17 4.90 -13.89 11.24
CA LEU A 17 3.52 -14.15 11.61
C LEU A 17 3.08 -15.60 11.34
N HIS A 18 3.99 -16.45 10.84
CA HIS A 18 3.73 -17.86 10.55
C HIS A 18 2.47 -18.10 9.68
N LEU A 19 2.25 -17.22 8.70
CA LEU A 19 1.06 -17.29 7.85
C LEU A 19 1.06 -18.57 7.00
N GLU A 20 -0.11 -19.19 6.87
CA GLU A 20 -0.32 -20.28 5.92
C GLU A 20 0.03 -19.80 4.50
N LYS A 21 0.63 -20.66 3.68
CA LYS A 21 1.10 -20.35 2.31
C LYS A 21 0.13 -19.52 1.46
N LYS A 22 -1.17 -19.83 1.48
CA LYS A 22 -2.19 -19.07 0.73
C LYS A 22 -2.39 -17.67 1.30
N VAL A 23 -2.54 -17.55 2.61
CA VAL A 23 -2.71 -16.27 3.31
C VAL A 23 -1.45 -15.41 3.18
N PHE A 24 -0.28 -16.02 3.29
CA PHE A 24 1.01 -15.38 3.06
C PHE A 24 1.09 -14.75 1.67
N ARG A 25 0.65 -15.47 0.63
CA ARG A 25 0.62 -14.93 -0.74
C ARG A 25 -0.32 -13.74 -0.85
N VAL A 26 -1.52 -13.81 -0.28
CA VAL A 26 -2.47 -12.69 -0.29
C VAL A 26 -1.88 -11.47 0.40
N PHE A 27 -1.32 -11.65 1.60
CA PHE A 27 -0.66 -10.59 2.36
C PHE A 27 0.49 -9.95 1.59
N LEU A 28 1.37 -10.76 1.01
CA LEU A 28 2.54 -10.27 0.28
C LEU A 28 2.12 -9.52 -0.99
N LEU A 29 1.22 -10.08 -1.78
CA LEU A 29 0.77 -9.43 -3.02
C LEU A 29 -0.05 -8.18 -2.71
N SER A 30 -0.85 -8.16 -1.65
CA SER A 30 -1.60 -6.96 -1.28
C SER A 30 -0.71 -5.81 -0.84
N SER A 31 0.51 -6.09 -0.35
CA SER A 31 1.51 -5.05 -0.07
C SER A 31 2.29 -4.56 -1.31
N LEU A 32 2.15 -5.20 -2.46
CA LEU A 32 2.90 -4.88 -3.68
C LEU A 32 2.03 -4.32 -4.80
N ILE A 33 0.79 -4.79 -4.91
CA ILE A 33 -0.14 -4.32 -5.94
C ILE A 33 -0.32 -2.79 -5.91
N PRO A 34 -0.39 -2.10 -4.75
CA PRO A 34 -0.47 -0.64 -4.74
C PRO A 34 0.72 0.05 -5.42
N ASP A 35 1.91 -0.59 -5.50
CA ASP A 35 3.06 -0.03 -6.22
C ASP A 35 2.85 0.11 -7.73
N VAL A 36 1.77 -0.45 -8.30
CA VAL A 36 1.44 -0.28 -9.73
C VAL A 36 1.24 1.21 -10.08
N ASP A 37 0.98 2.08 -9.11
CA ASP A 37 0.99 3.54 -9.33
C ASP A 37 2.35 4.11 -9.73
N VAL A 38 3.45 3.33 -9.64
CA VAL A 38 4.75 3.68 -10.26
C VAL A 38 4.63 3.86 -11.76
N LEU A 39 3.64 3.21 -12.41
CA LEU A 39 3.35 3.38 -13.83
C LEU A 39 2.91 4.80 -14.19
N LEU A 40 2.50 5.63 -13.21
CA LEU A 40 2.28 7.06 -13.41
C LEU A 40 3.53 7.77 -13.95
N LEU A 41 4.74 7.23 -13.72
CA LEU A 41 5.98 7.74 -14.33
C LEU A 41 5.93 7.75 -15.86
N LEU A 42 5.19 6.81 -16.48
CA LEU A 42 5.01 6.76 -17.93
C LEU A 42 4.20 7.95 -18.47
N LEU A 43 3.38 8.56 -17.59
CA LEU A 43 2.58 9.75 -17.91
C LEU A 43 3.32 11.06 -17.58
N GLY A 44 4.56 10.97 -17.11
CA GLY A 44 5.41 12.11 -16.76
C GLY A 44 5.46 12.41 -15.26
N LYS A 45 6.43 13.25 -14.89
CA LYS A 45 6.70 13.59 -13.48
C LYS A 45 5.54 14.30 -12.79
N ASP A 46 4.81 15.14 -13.52
CA ASP A 46 3.67 15.88 -12.98
C ASP A 46 2.51 14.95 -12.60
N ALA A 47 2.29 13.88 -13.37
CA ALA A 47 1.28 12.88 -13.04
C ALA A 47 1.62 12.16 -11.72
N VAL A 48 2.90 11.79 -11.53
CA VAL A 48 3.35 11.22 -10.26
C VAL A 48 3.16 12.20 -9.13
N MET A 49 3.63 13.45 -9.26
CA MET A 49 3.52 14.43 -8.17
C MET A 49 2.09 14.75 -7.75
N ASN A 50 1.14 14.67 -8.67
CA ASN A 50 -0.26 15.02 -8.40
C ASN A 50 -1.13 13.82 -7.99
N TYR A 51 -0.81 12.60 -8.45
CA TYR A 51 -1.66 11.43 -8.25
C TYR A 51 -1.02 10.34 -7.38
N HIS A 52 0.30 10.30 -7.25
CA HIS A 52 0.98 9.42 -6.31
C HIS A 52 0.56 9.78 -4.89
N GLY A 53 0.20 8.78 -4.09
CA GLY A 53 -0.32 9.02 -2.75
C GLY A 53 -1.83 9.33 -2.68
N THR A 54 -2.56 9.27 -3.80
CA THR A 54 -4.03 9.42 -3.82
C THR A 54 -4.75 8.07 -3.72
N PHE A 55 -5.19 7.51 -4.84
CA PHE A 55 -6.07 6.33 -4.91
C PHE A 55 -5.48 5.09 -4.20
N THR A 56 -4.20 4.81 -4.40
CA THR A 56 -3.49 3.65 -3.84
C THR A 56 -3.14 3.80 -2.36
N HIS A 57 -3.20 5.02 -1.82
CA HIS A 57 -2.70 5.37 -0.48
C HIS A 57 -3.76 6.01 0.44
N SER A 58 -4.97 6.22 -0.08
CA SER A 58 -6.07 6.79 0.68
C SER A 58 -6.58 5.80 1.72
N ILE A 59 -6.73 6.24 2.97
CA ILE A 59 -7.26 5.41 4.06
C ILE A 59 -8.69 4.91 3.80
N PHE A 60 -9.45 5.62 2.96
CA PHE A 60 -10.82 5.25 2.58
C PHE A 60 -10.87 4.27 1.41
N VAL A 61 -9.89 4.35 0.51
CA VAL A 61 -9.80 3.47 -0.67
C VAL A 61 -9.07 2.17 -0.35
N VAL A 62 -8.08 2.20 0.53
CA VAL A 62 -7.29 1.05 0.97
C VAL A 62 -8.16 -0.15 1.38
N PRO A 63 -9.25 0.00 2.17
CA PRO A 63 -10.12 -1.13 2.51
C PRO A 63 -10.81 -1.76 1.31
N ILE A 64 -11.30 -0.94 0.37
CA ILE A 64 -11.94 -1.40 -0.86
C ILE A 64 -10.92 -2.16 -1.70
N PHE A 65 -9.71 -1.59 -1.85
CA PHE A 65 -8.63 -2.19 -2.61
C PHE A 65 -8.19 -3.55 -2.02
N ALA A 66 -8.02 -3.61 -0.70
CA ALA A 66 -7.70 -4.85 0.02
C ALA A 66 -8.78 -5.93 -0.17
N VAL A 67 -10.07 -5.55 -0.16
CA VAL A 67 -11.18 -6.47 -0.43
C VAL A 67 -11.10 -7.02 -1.85
N ILE A 68 -10.87 -6.18 -2.86
CA ILE A 68 -10.71 -6.60 -4.25
C ILE A 68 -9.54 -7.58 -4.39
N ILE A 69 -8.40 -7.29 -3.76
CA ILE A 69 -7.22 -8.17 -3.78
C ILE A 69 -7.52 -9.51 -3.08
N ALA A 70 -8.21 -9.49 -1.93
CA ALA A 70 -8.58 -10.70 -1.23
C ALA A 70 -9.55 -11.58 -2.05
N LEU A 71 -10.49 -10.97 -2.77
CA LEU A 71 -11.43 -11.68 -3.65
C LEU A 71 -10.75 -12.29 -4.88
N THR A 72 -9.76 -11.61 -5.44
CA THR A 72 -9.05 -12.08 -6.64
C THR A 72 -8.00 -13.14 -6.34
N LEU A 73 -7.35 -13.06 -5.17
CA LEU A 73 -6.24 -13.95 -4.79
C LEU A 73 -6.61 -15.04 -3.77
N GLY A 74 -7.75 -14.90 -3.09
CA GLY A 74 -8.17 -15.74 -1.97
C GLY A 74 -9.44 -16.55 -2.28
N ASN A 75 -9.54 -17.73 -1.68
CA ASN A 75 -10.75 -18.58 -1.79
C ASN A 75 -11.65 -18.49 -0.55
N ASN A 76 -11.15 -17.91 0.54
CA ASN A 76 -11.90 -17.75 1.79
C ASN A 76 -11.80 -16.29 2.26
N PHE A 77 -12.86 -15.53 1.99
CA PHE A 77 -12.95 -14.11 2.27
C PHE A 77 -12.64 -13.77 3.73
N LYS A 78 -13.31 -14.45 4.67
CA LYS A 78 -13.15 -14.21 6.12
C LYS A 78 -11.72 -14.41 6.59
N LYS A 79 -11.01 -15.37 5.98
CA LYS A 79 -9.62 -15.67 6.31
C LYS A 79 -8.64 -14.72 5.62
N THR A 80 -8.93 -14.21 4.43
CA THR A 80 -7.94 -13.50 3.59
C THR A 80 -8.02 -11.98 3.66
N VAL A 81 -9.22 -11.41 3.85
CA VAL A 81 -9.42 -9.96 3.91
C VAL A 81 -8.61 -9.27 5.01
N PRO A 82 -8.56 -9.77 6.27
CA PRO A 82 -7.77 -9.13 7.32
C PRO A 82 -6.29 -9.03 6.96
N TRP A 83 -5.75 -10.05 6.30
CA TRP A 83 -4.36 -10.06 5.85
C TRP A 83 -4.14 -9.22 4.60
N ALA A 84 -5.09 -9.19 3.67
CA ALA A 84 -5.02 -8.28 2.54
C ALA A 84 -4.98 -6.83 3.03
N LEU A 85 -5.87 -6.47 3.98
CA LEU A 85 -5.91 -5.16 4.64
C LEU A 85 -4.55 -4.85 5.28
N LEU A 86 -4.06 -5.76 6.12
CA LEU A 86 -2.77 -5.57 6.79
C LEU A 86 -1.62 -5.35 5.79
N GLY A 87 -1.60 -6.08 4.67
CA GLY A 87 -0.58 -5.91 3.63
C GLY A 87 -0.67 -4.55 2.93
N VAL A 88 -1.87 -4.08 2.58
CA VAL A 88 -2.04 -2.74 1.97
C VAL A 88 -1.71 -1.64 2.99
N TYR A 89 -2.11 -1.76 4.25
CA TYR A 89 -1.74 -0.81 5.30
C TYR A 89 -0.24 -0.79 5.56
N LEU A 90 0.41 -1.95 5.53
CA LEU A 90 1.86 -2.04 5.66
C LEU A 90 2.56 -1.33 4.50
N HIS A 91 2.07 -1.51 3.26
CA HIS A 91 2.53 -0.76 2.10
C HIS A 91 2.43 0.76 2.33
N VAL A 92 1.23 1.27 2.65
CA VAL A 92 1.02 2.72 2.85
C VAL A 92 1.92 3.27 3.97
N THR A 93 2.14 2.48 5.01
CA THR A 93 3.00 2.84 6.14
C THR A 93 4.47 2.91 5.72
N ILE A 94 4.98 1.89 5.02
CA ILE A 94 6.35 1.87 4.53
C ILE A 94 6.57 3.03 3.55
N ASP A 95 5.65 3.22 2.60
CA ASP A 95 5.81 4.29 1.64
C ASP A 95 5.82 5.64 2.35
N SER A 96 4.83 5.92 3.21
CA SER A 96 4.73 7.20 3.90
C SER A 96 5.90 7.48 4.85
N LEU A 97 6.41 6.48 5.58
CA LEU A 97 7.48 6.66 6.57
C LEU A 97 8.90 6.59 5.98
N ILE A 98 9.12 5.75 4.98
CA ILE A 98 10.46 5.43 4.47
C ILE A 98 10.66 6.09 3.10
N ASN A 99 9.74 5.91 2.17
CA ASN A 99 9.97 6.33 0.78
C ASN A 99 9.59 7.79 0.54
N THR A 100 8.41 8.24 0.94
CA THR A 100 7.91 9.59 0.68
C THR A 100 8.40 10.62 1.70
N ALA A 101 8.52 10.26 2.99
CA ALA A 101 9.12 11.15 4.00
C ALA A 101 10.60 11.46 3.71
N MET A 102 11.36 10.48 3.19
CA MET A 102 12.79 10.63 2.93
C MET A 102 13.08 11.34 1.60
N ILE A 103 12.20 11.21 0.59
CA ILE A 103 12.43 11.76 -0.76
C ILE A 103 11.73 13.11 -0.97
N PHE A 104 10.51 13.32 -0.47
CA PHE A 104 9.67 14.45 -0.91
C PHE A 104 9.39 15.53 0.14
N LYS A 105 9.74 15.36 1.43
CA LYS A 105 9.40 16.33 2.52
C LYS A 105 7.94 16.81 2.51
N ALA A 106 7.07 16.09 1.82
CA ALA A 106 5.72 16.44 1.51
C ALA A 106 4.94 15.15 1.70
N GLY A 107 4.20 15.04 2.81
CA GLY A 107 3.42 13.85 3.11
C GLY A 107 2.42 13.50 2.00
N ASN A 108 1.86 12.30 2.08
CA ASN A 108 0.85 11.83 1.13
C ASN A 108 -0.56 12.33 1.53
N PRO A 109 -1.43 12.69 0.57
CA PRO A 109 -2.81 13.09 0.85
C PRO A 109 -3.68 11.88 1.23
N CYS A 110 -3.45 11.30 2.41
CA CYS A 110 -4.07 10.04 2.82
C CYS A 110 -5.58 10.15 3.08
N LEU A 111 -6.15 11.36 3.12
CA LEU A 111 -7.59 11.62 3.27
C LEU A 111 -8.32 11.82 1.93
N TRP A 112 -7.64 11.65 0.80
CA TRP A 112 -8.26 11.75 -0.52
C TRP A 112 -9.44 10.76 -0.65
N PRO A 113 -10.56 11.09 -1.32
CA PRO A 113 -10.86 12.35 -2.01
C PRO A 113 -11.48 13.43 -1.11
N LEU A 114 -11.71 13.14 0.18
CA LEU A 114 -12.39 14.07 1.09
C LEU A 114 -11.52 15.27 1.45
N SER A 115 -10.19 15.09 1.48
CA SER A 115 -9.26 16.17 1.75
C SER A 115 -7.91 15.89 1.11
N SER A 116 -7.27 16.95 0.62
CA SER A 116 -5.87 16.94 0.16
C SER A 116 -4.88 17.15 1.32
N ALA A 117 -5.37 17.14 2.57
CA ALA A 117 -4.52 17.22 3.75
C ALA A 117 -3.53 16.04 3.77
N LYS A 118 -2.25 16.38 3.89
CA LYS A 118 -1.14 15.42 3.86
C LYS A 118 -0.99 14.78 5.24
N CYS A 119 -1.01 13.46 5.32
CA CYS A 119 -0.69 12.75 6.54
C CYS A 119 0.83 12.54 6.59
N LEU A 120 1.55 13.54 7.11
CA LEU A 120 2.79 13.32 7.83
C LEU A 120 2.98 14.40 8.91
N LEU A 121 2.87 13.96 10.16
CA LEU A 121 3.30 14.65 11.37
C LEU A 121 4.74 14.21 11.64
N ILE A 122 5.72 15.02 11.27
CA ILE A 122 7.04 15.00 11.90
C ILE A 122 7.42 16.47 12.09
N TYR A 123 7.37 16.92 13.35
CA TYR A 123 7.98 18.15 13.83
C TYR A 123 9.51 17.99 13.87
#